data_AF-A0A1B1KHQ2-F1
#
_entry.id   AF-A0A1B1KHQ2-F1
#
_cell.length_a   1.000
_cell.length_b   1.000
_cell.length_c   1.000
_cell.angle_alpha   90.00
_cell.angle_beta   90.00
_cell.angle_gamma   90.00
#
_symmetry.space_group_name_H-M   'P 1'
#
loop_
_entity.id
_entity.type
_entity.pdbx_description
1 polymer ?
#
loop_
_entity_poly.entity_id
_entity_poly.type
_entity_poly.pdbx_seq_one_letter_code
_entity_poly.pdbx_strand_id
1 'polypeptide(L)'
;MNTIAGAQRERGKRHPAVARSLATADLVRITAQHVSSEGRCEECGALVTAAKPLCPRAAAALRELARRDGTADTSSRTIRFSVATLLRSASAHRPTPEGRCFRCGFVYTAKCQDCPQLRIIRRELEARGMIPLTAPEPGVGTCAGKSASWELTGQNLASWQRAIDSCHECPILTQCRTTLRNRIAGGEPPQDQIVAGAAFDYYGNHVPADRLRTYAVLRSRTPRGPANHVAAGGDAA
;
A
#
# COMPACT_ATOMS: atom_id res chain seq x y z
N MET A 1 66.20 -5.67 -57.10
CA MET A 1 66.37 -6.56 -55.92
C MET A 1 65.94 -5.80 -54.69
N ASN A 2 64.96 -6.35 -53.94
CA ASN A 2 64.62 -6.08 -52.52
C ASN A 2 64.07 -4.66 -52.18
N THR A 3 63.02 -4.39 -51.39
CA THR A 3 61.99 -5.07 -50.56
C THR A 3 61.01 -3.90 -50.20
N ILE A 4 59.67 -3.96 -50.02
CA ILE A 4 58.88 -4.44 -48.88
C ILE A 4 57.41 -4.15 -49.23
N ALA A 5 56.54 -5.15 -49.05
CA ALA A 5 55.09 -5.06 -49.14
C ALA A 5 54.50 -4.30 -47.93
N GLY A 6 53.66 -3.30 -48.19
CA GLY A 6 52.83 -2.61 -47.20
C GLY A 6 51.35 -2.92 -47.41
N ALA A 7 50.87 -4.03 -46.85
CA ALA A 7 49.46 -4.36 -46.81
C ALA A 7 48.77 -3.52 -45.72
N GLN A 8 48.03 -2.48 -46.11
CA GLN A 8 47.10 -1.80 -45.21
C GLN A 8 45.92 -2.76 -44.91
N ARG A 9 45.94 -3.36 -43.72
CA ARG A 9 44.78 -4.00 -43.12
C ARG A 9 43.84 -2.91 -42.60
N GLU A 10 42.70 -2.77 -43.27
CA GLU A 10 41.52 -2.11 -42.69
C GLU A 10 41.08 -2.90 -41.45
N ARG A 11 41.36 -2.36 -40.25
CA ARG A 11 40.79 -2.90 -39.00
C ARG A 11 39.33 -2.50 -38.92
N GLY A 12 38.48 -3.51 -39.03
CA GLY A 12 37.04 -3.41 -38.94
C GLY A 12 36.52 -2.93 -37.58
N LYS A 13 35.26 -2.46 -37.68
CA LYS A 13 34.16 -2.63 -36.72
C LYS A 13 34.47 -2.29 -35.26
N ARG A 14 34.29 -1.01 -34.90
CA ARG A 14 33.85 -0.66 -33.54
C ARG A 14 32.39 -1.10 -33.40
N HIS A 15 32.18 -2.25 -32.77
CA HIS A 15 30.87 -2.64 -32.25
C HIS A 15 30.40 -1.60 -31.22
N PRO A 16 29.12 -1.17 -31.24
CA PRO A 16 28.60 -0.31 -30.19
C PRO A 16 28.64 -1.05 -28.85
N ALA A 17 29.07 -0.35 -27.81
CA ALA A 17 29.05 -0.83 -26.44
C ALA A 17 27.67 -1.41 -26.11
N VAL A 18 27.62 -2.70 -25.78
CA VAL A 18 26.42 -3.35 -25.26
C VAL A 18 26.02 -2.58 -24.00
N ALA A 19 24.93 -1.80 -24.09
CA ALA A 19 24.36 -1.12 -22.95
C ALA A 19 24.08 -2.17 -21.87
N ARG A 20 24.86 -2.16 -20.79
CA ARG A 20 24.65 -3.06 -19.65
C ARG A 20 23.20 -2.89 -19.20
N SER A 21 22.41 -3.95 -19.34
CA SER A 21 21.05 -3.99 -18.82
C SER A 21 21.12 -3.76 -17.32
N LEU A 22 20.50 -2.67 -16.84
CA LEU A 22 20.47 -2.34 -15.43
C LEU A 22 19.75 -3.44 -14.63
N ALA A 23 20.23 -3.72 -13.43
CA ALA A 23 19.55 -4.63 -12.52
C ALA A 23 18.18 -4.05 -12.13
N THR A 24 17.21 -4.90 -11.82
CA THR A 24 15.87 -4.47 -11.40
C THR A 24 15.92 -3.55 -10.17
N ALA A 25 16.84 -3.81 -9.23
CA ALA A 25 17.06 -2.96 -8.07
C ALA A 25 17.51 -1.53 -8.45
N ASP A 26 18.37 -1.39 -9.45
CA ASP A 26 18.81 -0.08 -9.94
C ASP A 26 17.68 0.68 -10.64
N LEU A 27 16.86 -0.01 -11.42
CA LEU A 27 15.69 0.59 -12.06
C LEU A 27 14.69 1.10 -11.01
N VAL A 28 14.40 0.30 -9.98
CA VAL A 28 13.54 0.72 -8.86
C VAL A 28 14.14 1.91 -8.12
N ARG A 29 15.45 1.92 -7.90
CA ARG A 29 16.15 3.05 -7.27
C ARG A 29 16.02 4.33 -8.11
N ILE A 30 16.19 4.24 -9.42
CA ILE A 30 16.02 5.38 -10.33
C ILE A 30 14.59 5.94 -10.25
N THR A 31 13.56 5.10 -10.28
CA THR A 31 12.17 5.58 -10.19
C THR A 31 11.85 6.18 -8.82
N ALA A 32 12.49 5.69 -7.76
CA ALA A 32 12.37 6.25 -6.41
C ALA A 32 13.02 7.63 -6.29
N GLN A 33 14.27 7.78 -6.76
CA GLN A 33 15.09 8.99 -6.59
C GLN A 33 14.71 10.14 -7.53
N HIS A 34 14.32 9.84 -8.76
CA HIS A 34 13.93 10.87 -9.73
C HIS A 34 12.48 11.33 -9.50
N VAL A 35 12.25 12.01 -8.38
CA VAL A 35 10.98 12.68 -8.06
C VAL A 35 10.90 14.02 -8.78
N SER A 36 9.68 14.44 -9.12
CA SER A 36 9.39 15.73 -9.70
C SER A 36 8.83 16.67 -8.63
N SER A 37 9.33 17.90 -8.55
CA SER A 37 8.76 19.00 -7.75
C SER A 37 8.92 20.32 -8.51
N GLU A 38 7.96 21.23 -8.36
CA GLU A 38 8.01 22.58 -8.97
C GLU A 38 8.34 22.61 -10.48
N GLY A 39 7.86 21.61 -11.23
CA GLY A 39 8.09 21.51 -12.68
C GLY A 39 9.47 20.99 -13.10
N ARG A 40 10.29 20.49 -12.16
CA ARG A 40 11.60 19.89 -12.42
C ARG A 40 11.79 18.56 -11.69
N CYS A 41 12.70 17.74 -12.19
CA CYS A 41 13.17 16.56 -11.45
C CYS A 41 14.25 16.97 -10.45
N GLU A 42 14.09 16.58 -9.19
CA GLU A 42 15.02 16.93 -8.10
C GLU A 42 16.42 16.34 -8.30
N GLU A 43 16.51 15.14 -8.88
CA GLU A 43 17.76 14.41 -9.04
C GLU A 43 18.56 14.85 -10.28
N CYS A 44 17.88 15.27 -11.36
CA CYS A 44 18.57 15.56 -12.64
C CYS A 44 18.19 16.88 -13.30
N GLY A 45 17.38 17.71 -12.64
CA GLY A 45 17.00 19.05 -13.10
C GLY A 45 16.12 19.10 -14.36
N ALA A 46 15.75 17.95 -14.92
CA ALA A 46 14.98 17.87 -16.15
C ALA A 46 13.61 18.52 -15.96
N LEU A 47 13.21 19.37 -16.91
CA LEU A 47 11.88 19.96 -16.94
C LEU A 47 10.84 18.86 -17.09
N VAL A 48 9.81 18.92 -16.25
CA VAL A 48 8.64 18.07 -16.34
C VAL A 48 7.42 18.95 -16.55
N THR A 49 6.50 18.47 -17.37
CA THR A 49 5.25 19.16 -17.64
C THR A 49 4.10 18.27 -17.25
N ALA A 50 2.93 18.86 -17.20
CA ALA A 50 1.72 18.13 -16.83
C ALA A 50 1.39 17.03 -17.88
N ALA A 51 1.74 17.25 -19.16
CA ALA A 51 1.73 16.23 -20.22
C ALA A 51 2.89 15.20 -20.14
N LYS A 52 4.06 15.59 -19.61
CA LYS A 52 5.25 14.74 -19.43
C LYS A 52 5.72 14.83 -17.97
N PRO A 53 5.03 14.14 -17.03
CA PRO A 53 5.25 14.33 -15.60
C PRO A 53 6.56 13.72 -15.08
N LEU A 54 7.23 12.92 -15.92
CA LEU A 54 8.43 12.18 -15.59
C LEU A 54 9.63 12.71 -16.38
N CYS A 55 10.78 12.80 -15.72
CA CYS A 55 12.02 13.01 -16.44
C CYS A 55 12.37 11.79 -17.32
N PRO A 56 13.21 11.96 -18.35
CA PRO A 56 13.56 10.87 -19.27
C PRO A 56 14.13 9.62 -18.57
N ARG A 57 14.92 9.81 -17.50
CA ARG A 57 15.52 8.70 -16.73
C ARG A 57 14.47 7.90 -15.97
N ALA A 58 13.58 8.56 -15.24
CA ALA A 58 12.47 7.91 -14.55
C ALA A 58 11.52 7.21 -15.53
N ALA A 59 11.19 7.87 -16.64
CA ALA A 59 10.30 7.32 -17.67
C ALA A 59 10.91 6.09 -18.36
N ALA A 60 12.23 6.08 -18.61
CA ALA A 60 12.92 4.93 -19.17
C ALA A 60 12.96 3.76 -18.18
N ALA A 61 13.27 4.03 -16.90
CA ALA A 61 13.30 3.00 -15.88
C ALA A 61 11.92 2.37 -15.62
N LEU A 62 10.86 3.17 -15.58
CA LEU A 62 9.49 2.66 -15.45
C LEU A 62 9.07 1.80 -16.65
N ARG A 63 9.40 2.21 -17.88
CA ARG A 63 9.13 1.40 -19.08
C ARG A 63 9.85 0.06 -19.03
N GLU A 64 11.11 0.07 -18.59
CA GLU A 64 11.90 -1.15 -18.46
C GLU A 64 11.34 -2.09 -17.37
N LEU A 65 10.96 -1.55 -16.22
CA LEU A 65 10.29 -2.32 -15.16
C LEU A 65 8.98 -2.91 -15.65
N ALA A 66 8.14 -2.13 -16.34
CA ALA A 66 6.87 -2.60 -16.88
C ALA A 66 7.04 -3.73 -17.90
N ARG A 67 8.09 -3.71 -18.74
CA ARG A 67 8.41 -4.84 -19.62
C ARG A 67 8.79 -6.09 -18.84
N ARG A 68 9.49 -5.94 -17.71
CA ARG A 68 9.95 -7.07 -16.86
C ARG A 68 8.84 -7.61 -15.98
N ASP A 69 7.87 -6.79 -15.58
CA ASP A 69 6.78 -7.21 -14.70
C ASP A 69 5.77 -8.13 -15.41
N GLY A 70 5.88 -8.31 -16.73
CA GLY A 70 5.20 -9.39 -17.47
C GLY A 70 5.64 -10.81 -17.05
N THR A 71 6.66 -10.97 -16.18
CA THR A 71 7.19 -12.27 -15.77
C THR A 71 7.38 -12.48 -14.26
N ALA A 72 7.07 -11.52 -13.38
CA ALA A 72 7.23 -11.71 -11.92
C ALA A 72 6.32 -10.86 -11.02
N ASP A 73 5.93 -11.45 -9.88
CA ASP A 73 5.02 -10.94 -8.85
C ASP A 73 5.46 -9.59 -8.25
N THR A 74 4.68 -8.55 -8.55
CA THR A 74 4.90 -7.14 -8.17
C THR A 74 4.83 -6.91 -6.66
N SER A 75 4.20 -7.83 -5.93
CA SER A 75 3.96 -7.75 -4.47
C SER A 75 5.23 -7.78 -3.63
N SER A 76 6.32 -8.34 -4.17
CA SER A 76 7.59 -8.54 -3.45
C SER A 76 8.48 -7.29 -3.31
N ARG A 77 8.21 -6.22 -4.07
CA ARG A 77 9.10 -5.04 -4.13
C ARG A 77 8.80 -3.95 -3.10
N THR A 78 7.56 -3.83 -2.63
CA THR A 78 7.16 -2.79 -1.65
C THR A 78 7.52 -3.12 -0.22
N ILE A 79 7.71 -4.41 0.11
CA ILE A 79 8.01 -4.92 1.45
C ILE A 79 9.32 -4.31 2.01
N ARG A 80 10.29 -3.97 1.15
CA ARG A 80 11.63 -3.50 1.57
C ARG A 80 11.73 -2.03 1.95
N PHE A 81 10.72 -1.20 1.66
CA PHE A 81 10.77 0.23 1.98
C PHE A 81 10.36 0.50 3.42
N SER A 82 10.88 1.57 4.04
CA SER A 82 10.37 2.03 5.35
C SER A 82 8.99 2.70 5.21
N VAL A 83 8.22 2.78 6.30
CA VAL A 83 6.92 3.47 6.31
C VAL A 83 7.04 4.91 5.84
N ALA A 84 8.07 5.64 6.28
CA ALA A 84 8.34 7.01 5.83
C ALA A 84 8.55 7.12 4.31
N THR A 85 9.26 6.15 3.71
CA THR A 85 9.48 6.11 2.26
C THR A 85 8.21 5.78 1.49
N LEU A 86 7.37 4.90 2.03
CA LEU A 86 6.06 4.58 1.45
C LEU A 86 5.12 5.79 1.52
N LEU A 87 5.06 6.51 2.64
CA LEU A 87 4.26 7.73 2.79
C LEU A 87 4.68 8.84 1.81
N ARG A 88 5.99 9.11 1.70
CA ARG A 88 6.53 10.05 0.70
C ARG A 88 6.21 9.62 -0.74
N SER A 89 6.28 8.33 -1.01
CA SER A 89 5.94 7.80 -2.33
C SER A 89 4.46 7.98 -2.63
N ALA A 90 3.59 7.68 -1.66
CA ALA A 90 2.14 7.87 -1.78
C ALA A 90 1.77 9.32 -2.06
N SER A 91 2.35 10.30 -1.35
CA SER A 91 2.06 11.72 -1.55
C SER A 91 2.48 12.24 -2.93
N ALA A 92 3.45 11.59 -3.58
CA ALA A 92 3.84 11.95 -4.94
C ALA A 92 2.80 11.51 -6.00
N HIS A 93 1.98 10.49 -5.72
CA HIS A 93 0.93 10.03 -6.63
C HIS A 93 -0.31 10.91 -6.53
N ARG A 94 -0.40 11.92 -7.40
CA ARG A 94 -1.56 12.81 -7.55
C ARG A 94 -1.93 13.04 -9.01
N PRO A 95 -3.18 13.37 -9.34
CA PRO A 95 -3.56 13.77 -10.70
C PRO A 95 -2.90 15.08 -11.13
N THR A 96 -2.49 15.16 -12.39
CA THR A 96 -2.21 16.41 -13.11
C THR A 96 -3.50 16.95 -13.75
N PRO A 97 -3.54 18.22 -14.18
CA PRO A 97 -4.69 18.79 -14.90
C PRO A 97 -5.11 18.01 -16.15
N GLU A 98 -4.19 17.30 -16.80
CA GLU A 98 -4.43 16.48 -18.01
C GLU A 98 -4.84 15.05 -17.67
N GLY A 99 -5.18 14.77 -16.42
CA GLY A 99 -5.64 13.44 -16.00
C GLY A 99 -4.53 12.39 -16.03
N ARG A 100 -3.29 12.77 -15.69
CA ARG A 100 -2.18 11.81 -15.53
C ARG A 100 -1.67 11.77 -14.09
N CYS A 101 -1.13 10.64 -13.66
CA CYS A 101 -0.48 10.54 -12.36
C CYS A 101 0.87 11.26 -12.43
N PHE A 102 1.06 12.26 -11.58
CA PHE A 102 2.29 13.04 -11.52
C PHE A 102 3.54 12.20 -11.20
N ARG A 103 3.38 11.06 -10.50
CA ARG A 103 4.51 10.19 -10.10
C ARG A 103 4.84 9.08 -11.07
N CYS A 104 3.88 8.51 -11.78
CA CYS A 104 4.12 7.36 -12.66
C CYS A 104 3.59 7.53 -14.09
N GLY A 105 2.97 8.66 -14.40
CA GLY A 105 2.42 8.95 -15.72
C GLY A 105 1.16 8.17 -16.09
N PHE A 106 0.60 7.37 -15.16
CA PHE A 106 -0.64 6.62 -15.36
C PHE A 106 -1.77 7.53 -15.84
N VAL A 107 -2.51 7.13 -16.87
CA VAL A 107 -3.63 7.92 -17.39
C VAL A 107 -4.89 7.54 -16.63
N TYR A 108 -5.45 8.51 -15.91
CA TYR A 108 -6.75 8.35 -15.29
C TYR A 108 -7.83 8.29 -16.37
N THR A 109 -8.79 7.38 -16.19
CA THR A 109 -9.93 7.24 -17.10
C THR A 109 -11.20 7.20 -16.26
N ALA A 110 -12.36 7.39 -16.89
CA ALA A 110 -13.65 7.27 -16.20
C ALA A 110 -13.80 5.94 -15.44
N LYS A 111 -13.19 4.86 -15.96
CA LYS A 111 -13.22 3.51 -15.37
C LYS A 111 -12.07 3.23 -14.40
N CYS A 112 -11.05 4.09 -14.34
CA CYS A 112 -9.87 3.88 -13.51
C CYS A 112 -9.39 5.22 -12.95
N GLN A 113 -10.00 5.60 -11.82
CA GLN A 113 -9.73 6.86 -11.12
C GLN A 113 -8.63 6.72 -10.06
N ASP A 114 -8.22 5.50 -9.74
CA ASP A 114 -7.13 5.21 -8.82
C ASP A 114 -5.86 4.81 -9.56
N CYS A 115 -4.74 5.45 -9.21
CA CYS A 115 -3.44 5.05 -9.70
C CYS A 115 -3.09 3.63 -9.19
N PRO A 116 -2.81 2.64 -10.06
CA PRO A 116 -2.51 1.28 -9.64
C PRO A 116 -1.32 1.17 -8.70
N GLN A 117 -0.27 1.96 -8.92
CA GLN A 117 0.91 2.00 -8.06
C GLN A 117 0.59 2.60 -6.68
N LEU A 118 -0.25 3.63 -6.63
CA LEU A 118 -0.72 4.19 -5.36
C LEU A 118 -1.55 3.17 -4.57
N ARG A 119 -2.37 2.35 -5.26
CA ARG A 119 -3.14 1.27 -4.60
C ARG A 119 -2.23 0.25 -3.93
N ILE A 120 -1.13 -0.14 -4.59
CA ILE A 120 -0.15 -1.08 -4.02
C ILE A 120 0.54 -0.46 -2.79
N ILE A 121 0.97 0.80 -2.87
CA ILE A 121 1.60 1.51 -1.74
C ILE A 121 0.64 1.65 -0.57
N ARG A 122 -0.62 2.04 -0.83
CA ARG A 122 -1.67 2.13 0.20
C ARG A 122 -1.91 0.79 0.88
N ARG A 123 -2.02 -0.30 0.11
CA ARG A 123 -2.16 -1.66 0.65
C ARG A 123 -1.00 -2.06 1.57
N GLU A 124 0.23 -1.71 1.19
CA GLU A 124 1.42 -1.98 2.03
C GLU A 124 1.42 -1.14 3.32
N LEU A 125 1.06 0.15 3.22
CA LEU A 125 0.93 1.03 4.39
C LEU A 125 -0.17 0.54 5.35
N GLU A 126 -1.28 0.07 4.80
CA GLU A 126 -2.39 -0.53 5.55
C GLU A 126 -1.96 -1.84 6.24
N ALA A 127 -1.24 -2.72 5.54
CA ALA A 127 -0.67 -3.94 6.12
C ALA A 127 0.28 -3.66 7.30
N ARG A 128 0.89 -2.45 7.32
CA ARG A 128 1.75 -1.96 8.41
C ARG A 128 0.99 -1.15 9.46
N GLY A 129 -0.34 -1.12 9.36
CA GLY A 129 -1.23 -0.50 10.33
C GLY A 129 -1.37 1.02 10.19
N MET A 130 -1.08 1.62 9.04
CA MET A 130 -1.37 3.05 8.80
C MET A 130 -2.80 3.21 8.23
N ILE A 131 -3.69 3.95 8.90
CA ILE A 131 -5.10 4.19 8.50
C ILE A 131 -5.38 5.71 8.55
N PRO A 132 -6.06 6.36 7.57
CA PRO A 132 -6.19 6.03 6.14
C PRO A 132 -6.01 7.23 5.16
N LEU A 133 -5.55 6.96 3.92
CA LEU A 133 -5.33 7.97 2.84
C LEU A 133 -6.27 7.83 1.62
N THR A 134 -7.42 7.16 1.73
CA THR A 134 -8.48 7.27 0.73
C THR A 134 -9.58 8.18 1.24
N ALA A 135 -9.89 9.23 0.49
CA ALA A 135 -11.07 10.04 0.75
C ALA A 135 -12.29 9.11 0.65
N PRO A 136 -13.16 9.07 1.67
CA PRO A 136 -14.40 8.32 1.57
C PRO A 136 -15.28 8.92 0.47
N GLU A 137 -15.87 8.06 -0.37
CA GLU A 137 -17.02 8.45 -1.20
C GLU A 137 -18.13 8.99 -0.28
N PRO A 138 -18.94 9.98 -0.72
CA PRO A 138 -20.06 10.48 0.07
C PRO A 138 -20.96 9.32 0.55
N GLY A 139 -21.17 9.24 1.87
CA GLY A 139 -21.98 8.18 2.49
C GLY A 139 -21.26 6.85 2.73
N VAL A 140 -19.98 6.72 2.35
CA VAL A 140 -19.16 5.54 2.61
C VAL A 140 -18.21 5.81 3.77
N GLY A 141 -18.13 4.90 4.74
CA GLY A 141 -17.21 5.07 5.86
C GLY A 141 -15.76 4.99 5.42
N THR A 142 -14.88 5.76 6.04
CA THR A 142 -13.42 5.69 5.80
C THR A 142 -12.85 4.28 6.06
N CYS A 143 -13.58 3.48 6.83
CA CYS A 143 -13.35 2.08 7.16
C CYS A 143 -13.86 1.06 6.11
N ALA A 144 -14.67 1.46 5.14
CA ALA A 144 -15.30 0.54 4.19
C ALA A 144 -14.26 -0.27 3.39
N GLY A 145 -14.43 -1.59 3.32
CA GLY A 145 -13.52 -2.50 2.63
C GLY A 145 -12.21 -2.83 3.37
N LYS A 146 -12.05 -2.41 4.64
CA LYS A 146 -10.79 -2.52 5.40
C LYS A 146 -10.87 -3.41 6.64
N SER A 147 -11.60 -4.54 6.60
CA SER A 147 -12.01 -5.32 7.79
C SER A 147 -10.86 -5.63 8.77
N ALA A 148 -9.70 -6.07 8.27
CA ALA A 148 -8.59 -6.53 9.11
C ALA A 148 -8.03 -5.47 10.07
N SER A 149 -8.07 -4.18 9.70
CA SER A 149 -7.56 -3.10 10.55
C SER A 149 -8.55 -2.66 11.64
N TRP A 150 -9.80 -3.10 11.53
CA TRP A 150 -10.89 -2.85 12.47
C TRP A 150 -11.20 -4.07 13.33
N GLU A 151 -10.63 -5.23 12.99
CA GLU A 151 -10.70 -6.41 13.83
C GLU A 151 -9.84 -6.21 15.07
N LEU A 152 -10.39 -6.58 16.23
CA LEU A 152 -9.57 -6.83 17.40
C LEU A 152 -8.87 -8.17 17.13
N THR A 153 -7.85 -8.21 16.28
CA THR A 153 -6.98 -9.36 16.11
C THR A 153 -5.54 -9.00 16.46
N GLY A 154 -4.81 -9.95 17.05
CA GLY A 154 -3.44 -9.73 17.50
C GLY A 154 -3.32 -8.89 18.78
N GLN A 155 -2.12 -8.34 19.02
CA GLN A 155 -1.69 -7.79 20.30
C GLN A 155 -1.18 -6.35 20.14
N ASN A 156 -2.01 -5.44 19.61
CA ASN A 156 -1.55 -4.09 19.31
C ASN A 156 -2.55 -3.02 19.75
N LEU A 157 -2.49 -2.65 21.03
CA LEU A 157 -3.27 -1.57 21.62
C LEU A 157 -3.13 -0.25 20.84
N ALA A 158 -1.93 0.07 20.35
CA ALA A 158 -1.69 1.27 19.56
C ALA A 158 -2.40 1.21 18.19
N SER A 159 -2.58 0.02 17.62
CA SER A 159 -3.40 -0.16 16.41
C SER A 159 -4.89 0.03 16.71
N TRP A 160 -5.37 -0.51 17.83
CA TRP A 160 -6.78 -0.38 18.23
C TRP A 160 -7.14 1.07 18.55
N GLN A 161 -6.26 1.79 19.26
CA GLN A 161 -6.47 3.20 19.54
C GLN A 161 -6.54 4.03 18.25
N ARG A 162 -5.62 3.80 17.31
CA ARG A 162 -5.64 4.50 16.02
C ARG A 162 -6.90 4.20 15.21
N ALA A 163 -7.41 2.97 15.26
CA ALA A 163 -8.69 2.63 14.64
C ALA A 163 -9.84 3.42 15.30
N ILE A 164 -9.93 3.42 16.64
CA ILE A 164 -10.93 4.20 17.37
C ILE A 164 -10.86 5.70 17.00
N ASP A 165 -9.67 6.29 17.01
CA ASP A 165 -9.47 7.69 16.65
C ASP A 165 -9.91 7.96 15.18
N SER A 166 -9.58 7.04 14.26
CA SER A 166 -10.02 7.12 12.85
C SER A 166 -11.54 7.04 12.70
N CYS A 167 -12.23 6.32 13.59
CA CYS A 167 -13.69 6.34 13.65
C CYS A 167 -14.22 7.70 14.11
N HIS A 168 -13.55 8.35 15.08
CA HIS A 168 -13.93 9.67 15.57
C HIS A 168 -13.78 10.77 14.51
N GLU A 169 -12.83 10.62 13.59
CA GLU A 169 -12.61 11.51 12.45
C GLU A 169 -13.49 11.18 11.22
N CYS A 170 -14.27 10.10 11.28
CA CYS A 170 -15.07 9.63 10.15
C CYS A 170 -16.27 10.55 9.86
N PRO A 171 -16.44 11.09 8.64
CA PRO A 171 -17.55 12.00 8.30
C PRO A 171 -18.95 11.43 8.53
N ILE A 172 -19.09 10.10 8.48
CA ILE A 172 -20.38 9.41 8.66
C ILE A 172 -20.55 8.79 10.06
N LEU A 173 -19.75 9.19 11.06
CA LEU A 173 -19.77 8.59 12.40
C LEU A 173 -21.18 8.56 13.02
N THR A 174 -21.94 9.65 12.89
CA THR A 174 -23.30 9.74 13.45
C THR A 174 -24.25 8.71 12.83
N GLN A 175 -24.16 8.53 11.51
CA GLN A 175 -24.92 7.50 10.79
C GLN A 175 -24.47 6.11 11.22
N CYS A 176 -23.16 5.87 11.27
CA CYS A 176 -22.57 4.59 11.67
C CYS A 176 -23.02 4.18 13.09
N ARG A 177 -23.04 5.12 14.04
CA ARG A 177 -23.55 4.88 15.41
C ARG A 177 -25.04 4.53 15.43
N THR A 178 -25.83 5.11 14.53
CA THR A 178 -27.27 4.84 14.44
C THR A 178 -27.51 3.44 13.86
N THR A 179 -26.82 3.09 12.78
CA THR A 179 -26.85 1.73 12.22
C THR A 179 -26.38 0.69 13.23
N LEU A 180 -25.30 0.97 13.95
CA LEU A 180 -24.79 0.07 15.00
C LEU A 180 -25.81 -0.15 16.12
N ARG A 181 -26.46 0.91 16.61
CA ARG A 181 -27.51 0.79 17.63
C ARG A 181 -28.66 -0.09 17.16
N ASN A 182 -29.12 0.11 15.92
CA ASN A 182 -30.19 -0.72 15.35
C ASN A 182 -29.77 -2.19 15.20
N ARG A 183 -28.52 -2.43 14.79
CA ARG A 183 -27.97 -3.78 14.62
C ARG A 183 -27.85 -4.53 15.96
N ILE A 184 -27.38 -3.85 17.00
CA ILE A 184 -27.32 -4.40 18.37
C ILE A 184 -28.73 -4.68 18.89
N ALA A 185 -29.68 -3.75 18.70
CA ALA A 185 -31.07 -3.95 19.10
C ALA A 185 -31.73 -5.12 18.36
N GLY A 186 -31.30 -5.39 17.12
CA GLY A 186 -31.71 -6.55 16.33
C GLY A 186 -31.02 -7.87 16.70
N GLY A 187 -30.16 -7.90 17.73
CA GLY A 187 -29.48 -9.11 18.19
C GLY A 187 -28.20 -9.46 17.43
N GLU A 188 -27.67 -8.54 16.63
CA GLU A 188 -26.46 -8.75 15.83
C GLU A 188 -25.30 -7.83 16.27
N PRO A 189 -24.79 -7.94 17.51
CA PRO A 189 -23.67 -7.12 17.93
C PRO A 189 -22.42 -7.46 17.09
N PRO A 190 -21.56 -6.47 16.79
CA PRO A 190 -20.24 -6.74 16.22
C PRO A 190 -19.43 -7.60 17.19
N GLN A 191 -18.73 -8.60 16.68
CA GLN A 191 -17.87 -9.47 17.47
C GLN A 191 -16.42 -9.26 17.05
N ASP A 192 -15.52 -9.16 18.02
CA ASP A 192 -14.09 -8.96 17.81
C ASP A 192 -13.76 -7.78 16.87
N GLN A 193 -14.47 -6.67 17.01
CA GLN A 193 -14.41 -5.55 16.08
C GLN A 193 -14.44 -4.19 16.76
N ILE A 194 -13.80 -3.21 16.12
CA ILE A 194 -13.90 -1.78 16.39
C ILE A 194 -14.84 -1.20 15.35
N VAL A 195 -15.96 -0.62 15.79
CA VAL A 195 -16.94 0.01 14.91
C VAL A 195 -17.55 1.23 15.59
N ALA A 196 -17.76 2.28 14.81
CA ALA A 196 -18.35 3.54 15.27
C ALA A 196 -17.64 4.19 16.48
N GLY A 197 -16.33 3.96 16.62
CA GLY A 197 -15.50 4.48 17.71
C GLY A 197 -15.56 3.65 18.99
N ALA A 198 -16.11 2.43 18.94
CA ALA A 198 -16.23 1.54 20.07
C ALA A 198 -15.66 0.16 19.76
N ALA A 199 -15.00 -0.46 20.74
CA ALA A 199 -14.46 -1.81 20.64
C ALA A 199 -15.48 -2.82 21.20
N PHE A 200 -15.63 -3.96 20.55
CA PHE A 200 -16.51 -5.06 20.94
C PHE A 200 -15.72 -6.36 21.01
N ASP A 201 -15.83 -7.07 22.13
CA ASP A 201 -15.15 -8.35 22.35
C ASP A 201 -15.75 -9.49 21.50
N TYR A 202 -15.20 -10.69 21.66
CA TYR A 202 -15.66 -11.91 20.99
C TYR A 202 -17.15 -12.21 21.23
N TYR A 203 -17.70 -11.82 22.38
CA TYR A 203 -19.10 -12.04 22.73
C TYR A 203 -20.01 -10.89 22.27
N GLY A 204 -19.44 -9.85 21.65
CA GLY A 204 -20.16 -8.66 21.24
C GLY A 204 -20.44 -7.68 22.38
N ASN A 205 -19.74 -7.80 23.51
CA ASN A 205 -19.82 -6.82 24.58
C ASN A 205 -18.92 -5.63 24.28
N HIS A 206 -19.42 -4.43 24.57
CA HIS A 206 -18.61 -3.22 24.52
C HIS A 206 -17.44 -3.31 25.49
N VAL A 207 -16.24 -3.02 25.01
CA VAL A 207 -15.01 -2.86 25.81
C VAL A 207 -14.81 -1.37 26.06
N PRO A 208 -15.02 -0.87 27.29
CA PRO A 208 -14.81 0.53 27.62
C PRO A 208 -13.39 1.00 27.35
N ALA A 209 -13.22 2.26 26.95
CA ALA A 209 -11.92 2.83 26.60
C ALA A 209 -10.88 2.74 27.74
N ASP A 210 -11.31 2.95 28.98
CA ASP A 210 -10.49 2.80 30.20
C ASP A 210 -10.04 1.34 30.44
N ARG A 211 -10.81 0.37 29.93
CA ARG A 211 -10.52 -1.07 30.03
C ARG A 211 -9.81 -1.64 28.82
N LEU A 212 -9.66 -0.88 27.73
CA LEU A 212 -9.09 -1.36 26.48
C LEU A 212 -7.65 -1.87 26.64
N ARG A 213 -6.84 -1.19 27.45
CA ARG A 213 -5.47 -1.61 27.78
C ARG A 213 -5.43 -2.95 28.52
N THR A 214 -6.27 -3.09 29.54
CA THR A 214 -6.39 -4.33 30.32
C THR A 214 -6.89 -5.48 29.45
N TYR A 215 -7.87 -5.21 28.60
CA TYR A 215 -8.39 -6.17 27.62
C TYR A 215 -7.30 -6.65 26.66
N ALA A 216 -6.47 -5.75 26.13
CA ALA A 216 -5.32 -6.10 25.29
C ALA A 216 -4.36 -7.06 26.00
N VAL A 217 -3.99 -6.75 27.26
CA VAL A 217 -3.08 -7.57 28.07
C VAL A 217 -3.66 -8.96 28.35
N LEU A 218 -4.94 -9.06 28.72
CA LEU A 218 -5.60 -10.34 28.98
C LEU A 218 -5.57 -11.24 27.75
N ARG A 219 -5.83 -10.66 26.58
CA ARG A 219 -5.82 -11.39 25.31
C ARG A 219 -4.42 -11.80 24.86
N SER A 220 -3.38 -11.07 25.27
CA SER A 220 -1.97 -11.46 25.07
C SER A 220 -1.57 -12.65 25.95
N ARG A 221 -2.22 -12.86 27.09
CA ARG A 221 -1.88 -13.91 28.07
C ARG A 221 -2.51 -15.25 27.75
N THR A 222 -3.54 -15.31 26.91
CA THR A 222 -4.15 -16.57 26.47
C THR A 222 -3.30 -17.19 25.36
N PRO A 223 -2.61 -18.32 25.59
CA PRO A 223 -2.01 -19.06 24.49
C PRO A 223 -3.15 -19.58 23.60
N ARG A 224 -3.07 -19.40 22.28
CA ARG A 224 -3.88 -20.22 21.37
C ARG A 224 -3.39 -21.66 21.50
N GLY A 225 -3.99 -22.43 22.41
CA GLY A 225 -3.89 -23.88 22.36
C GLY A 225 -4.51 -24.37 21.05
N PRO A 226 -3.92 -25.37 20.37
CA PRO A 226 -4.60 -26.01 19.25
C PRO A 226 -5.93 -26.56 19.75
N ALA A 227 -6.99 -26.35 18.96
CA ALA A 227 -8.29 -26.94 19.21
C ALA A 227 -8.15 -28.47 19.17
N ASN A 228 -7.95 -29.08 20.33
CA ASN A 228 -8.24 -30.49 20.51
C ASN A 228 -9.77 -30.59 20.45
N HIS A 229 -10.28 -31.03 19.30
CA HIS A 229 -11.55 -31.73 19.27
C HIS A 229 -11.42 -32.93 20.20
N VAL A 230 -11.84 -32.76 21.45
CA VAL A 230 -12.19 -33.88 22.30
C VAL A 230 -13.46 -34.45 21.70
N ALA A 231 -13.30 -35.49 20.90
CA ALA A 231 -14.38 -36.41 20.62
C ALA A 231 -14.83 -36.96 21.98
N ALA A 232 -15.97 -36.46 22.46
CA ALA A 232 -16.67 -37.07 23.56
C ALA A 232 -17.16 -38.44 23.09
N GLY A 233 -16.44 -39.49 23.47
CA GLY A 233 -17.02 -40.81 23.63
C GLY A 233 -17.86 -40.82 24.91
N GLY A 234 -19.05 -41.42 24.84
CA GLY A 234 -19.93 -41.62 25.98
C GLY A 234 -21.34 -42.07 25.59
N ASP A 235 -21.45 -43.38 25.31
CA ASP A 235 -22.58 -44.32 25.32
C ASP A 235 -23.99 -43.87 25.76
N ALA A 236 -25.02 -44.37 25.07
CA ALA A 236 -25.98 -45.38 25.58
C ALA A 236 -27.34 -45.33 24.87
N ALA A 237 -27.68 -46.40 24.13
CA ALA A 237 -28.95 -47.11 24.14
C ALA A 237 -28.79 -48.44 23.38
#